data_AF-X1QA53-F1
#
_entry.id   AF-X1QA53-F1
#
_cell.length_a   1.000
_cell.length_b   1.000
_cell.length_c   1.000
_cell.angle_alpha   90.00
_cell.angle_beta   90.00
_cell.angle_gamma   90.00
#
_symmetry.space_group_name_H-M   'P 1'
#
loop_
_entity.id
_entity.type
_entity.pdbx_description
1 polymer ?
#
loop_
_entity_poly.entity_id
_entity_poly.type
_entity_poly.pdbx_seq_one_letter_code
_entity_poly.pdbx_strand_id
1 'polypeptide(L)'
;VAGSPGTGKMSAVEYFLNRASENEPQPPDLCYVHNFAEPYNPHCLELPAGWGTRLRDDINHLITRLKRDIPKVLESDEFKARSKKITERHTAKRSELFEKMEDSSREFGFSIQRTPIGIKTFPLHKGGEALSQEEYEALPEEERKEILKRQSEVQALVQENLQEIARVEEEREEEIKKLAKEAVLFMIEPHFAKLKQHYDKIEKAITFLSDLKTDIVRHLEEFKQSGNQSKQKL
;
A
#
# COMPACT_ATOMS: atom_id res chain seq x y z
N VAL A 1 31.92 -37.68 -25.95
CA VAL A 1 32.92 -38.75 -26.28
C VAL A 1 32.77 -39.12 -27.74
N ALA A 2 33.84 -38.99 -28.54
CA ALA A 2 33.82 -39.34 -29.95
C ALA A 2 34.13 -40.84 -30.16
N GLY A 3 33.49 -41.47 -31.15
CA GLY A 3 33.75 -42.87 -31.53
C GLY A 3 32.56 -43.55 -32.21
N SER A 4 32.80 -44.69 -32.86
CA SER A 4 31.85 -45.40 -33.72
C SER A 4 30.49 -45.68 -33.07
N PRO A 5 29.35 -45.56 -33.77
CA PRO A 5 28.02 -45.84 -33.21
C PRO A 5 27.91 -47.24 -32.59
N GLY A 6 27.07 -47.40 -31.55
CA GLY A 6 26.76 -48.72 -30.96
C GLY A 6 27.76 -49.29 -29.95
N THR A 7 28.88 -48.62 -29.64
CA THR A 7 29.92 -49.15 -28.75
C THR A 7 29.68 -48.95 -27.24
N GLY A 8 28.47 -48.62 -26.80
CA GLY A 8 28.15 -48.47 -25.37
C GLY A 8 28.88 -47.32 -24.64
N LYS A 9 29.45 -46.35 -25.37
CA LYS A 9 30.28 -45.26 -24.81
C LYS A 9 29.58 -44.46 -23.71
N MET A 10 28.30 -44.18 -23.86
CA MET A 10 27.53 -43.46 -22.84
C MET A 10 27.43 -44.27 -21.55
N SER A 11 27.11 -45.56 -21.64
CA SER A 11 27.06 -46.46 -20.49
C SER A 11 28.43 -46.61 -19.81
N ALA A 12 29.52 -46.65 -20.58
CA ALA A 12 30.87 -46.66 -20.02
C ALA A 12 31.20 -45.36 -19.27
N VAL A 13 30.87 -44.20 -19.85
CA VAL A 13 31.05 -42.90 -19.21
C VAL A 13 30.23 -42.79 -17.92
N GLU A 14 28.95 -43.16 -17.94
CA GLU A 14 28.10 -43.18 -16.75
C GLU A 14 28.64 -44.12 -15.67
N TYR A 15 29.11 -45.32 -16.04
CA TYR A 15 29.74 -46.26 -15.10
C TYR A 15 30.95 -45.65 -14.41
N PHE A 16 31.86 -45.01 -15.16
CA PHE A 16 33.03 -44.36 -14.59
C PHE A 16 32.67 -43.14 -13.74
N LEU A 17 31.72 -42.32 -14.20
CA LEU A 17 31.29 -41.12 -13.47
C LEU A 17 30.58 -41.46 -12.16
N ASN A 18 29.69 -42.46 -12.15
CA ASN A 18 29.02 -42.92 -10.94
C ASN A 18 30.02 -43.43 -9.90
N ARG A 19 31.01 -44.21 -10.34
CA ARG A 19 32.05 -44.73 -9.43
C ARG A 19 32.98 -43.63 -8.92
N ALA A 20 33.26 -42.63 -9.75
CA ALA A 20 34.07 -41.47 -9.34
C ALA A 20 33.33 -40.59 -8.31
N SER A 21 32.01 -40.38 -8.50
CA SER A 21 31.22 -39.50 -7.65
C SER A 21 30.87 -40.08 -6.28
N GLU A 22 31.04 -41.38 -6.04
CA GLU A 22 30.77 -42.04 -4.75
C GLU A 22 31.48 -41.39 -3.55
N ASN A 23 32.66 -40.79 -3.78
CA ASN A 23 33.47 -40.17 -2.73
C ASN A 23 33.55 -38.64 -2.84
N GLU A 24 32.83 -38.04 -3.79
CA GLU A 24 32.78 -36.59 -3.97
C GLU A 24 31.82 -35.96 -2.93
N PRO A 25 32.04 -34.71 -2.51
CA PRO A 25 31.11 -34.02 -1.64
C PRO A 25 29.75 -33.88 -2.32
N GLN A 26 28.68 -34.00 -1.54
CA GLN A 26 27.33 -33.80 -2.06
C GLN A 26 27.23 -32.38 -2.67
N PRO A 27 26.74 -32.26 -3.92
CA PRO A 27 26.68 -30.96 -4.58
C PRO A 27 25.71 -30.02 -3.84
N PRO A 28 25.98 -28.70 -3.88
CA PRO A 28 25.08 -27.71 -3.29
C PRO A 28 23.75 -27.65 -4.06
N ASP A 29 22.72 -27.17 -3.38
CA ASP A 29 21.45 -26.82 -4.01
C ASP A 29 21.58 -25.46 -4.69
N LEU A 30 21.30 -25.39 -6.00
CA LEU A 30 21.20 -24.14 -6.75
C LEU A 30 19.74 -23.74 -6.89
N CYS A 31 19.36 -22.62 -6.28
CA CYS A 31 17.98 -22.15 -6.21
C CYS A 31 17.84 -20.76 -6.84
N TYR A 32 16.84 -20.60 -7.71
CA TYR A 32 16.44 -19.27 -8.16
C TYR A 32 15.41 -18.68 -7.20
N VAL A 33 15.68 -17.47 -6.72
CA VAL A 33 14.75 -16.69 -5.91
C VAL A 33 14.32 -15.42 -6.63
N HIS A 34 13.11 -14.98 -6.34
CA HIS A 34 12.56 -13.78 -6.94
C HIS A 34 13.40 -12.55 -6.59
N ASN A 35 13.68 -11.73 -7.61
CA ASN A 35 14.30 -10.43 -7.44
C ASN A 35 13.19 -9.36 -7.43
N PHE A 36 12.94 -8.76 -6.27
CA PHE A 36 11.87 -7.79 -6.07
C PHE A 36 12.12 -6.43 -6.75
N ALA A 37 13.38 -6.13 -7.11
CA ALA A 37 13.72 -4.93 -7.86
C ALA A 37 13.61 -5.16 -9.38
N GLU A 38 14.07 -6.31 -9.86
CA GLU A 38 14.02 -6.71 -11.28
C GLU A 38 13.39 -8.11 -11.44
N PRO A 39 12.05 -8.23 -11.54
CA PRO A 39 11.35 -9.51 -11.54
C PRO A 39 11.77 -10.49 -12.65
N TYR A 40 12.26 -9.97 -13.77
CA TYR A 40 12.76 -10.78 -14.91
C TYR A 40 14.21 -11.24 -14.76
N ASN A 41 14.88 -10.89 -13.66
CA ASN A 41 16.28 -11.19 -13.39
C ASN A 41 16.43 -11.87 -12.01
N PRO A 42 16.05 -13.15 -11.88
CA PRO A 42 16.06 -13.85 -10.60
C PRO A 42 17.46 -14.02 -10.04
N HIS A 43 17.58 -13.99 -8.72
CA HIS A 43 18.86 -14.23 -8.05
C HIS A 43 19.13 -15.73 -7.89
N CYS A 44 20.36 -16.15 -8.16
CA CYS A 44 20.81 -17.51 -7.89
C CYS A 44 21.43 -17.61 -6.48
N LEU A 45 20.87 -18.49 -5.66
CA LEU A 45 21.36 -18.90 -4.36
C LEU A 45 22.05 -20.25 -4.47
N GLU A 46 23.25 -20.33 -3.90
CA GLU A 46 23.94 -21.60 -3.64
C GLU A 46 23.75 -21.94 -2.16
N LEU A 47 23.15 -23.09 -1.87
CA LEU A 47 22.80 -23.53 -0.54
C LEU A 47 23.42 -24.91 -0.26
N PRO A 48 23.66 -25.28 1.01
CA PRO A 48 24.04 -26.64 1.34
C PRO A 48 23.02 -27.66 0.81
N ALA A 49 23.46 -28.87 0.53
CA ALA A 49 22.60 -29.89 -0.04
C ALA A 49 21.32 -30.11 0.80
N GLY A 50 20.16 -30.10 0.13
CA GLY A 50 18.83 -30.24 0.74
C GLY A 50 18.26 -28.95 1.36
N TRP A 51 19.03 -27.87 1.47
CA TRP A 51 18.56 -26.61 2.05
C TRP A 51 17.65 -25.80 1.13
N GLY A 52 17.67 -26.04 -0.18
CA GLY A 52 16.74 -25.40 -1.12
C GLY A 52 15.29 -25.80 -0.85
N THR A 53 15.05 -27.11 -0.66
CA THR A 53 13.74 -27.65 -0.27
C THR A 53 13.30 -27.06 1.08
N ARG A 54 14.21 -27.00 2.04
CA ARG A 54 13.96 -26.42 3.35
C ARG A 54 13.57 -24.94 3.27
N LEU A 55 14.32 -24.13 2.51
CA LEU A 55 14.04 -22.71 2.33
C LEU A 55 12.66 -22.50 1.71
N ARG A 56 12.33 -23.26 0.66
CA ARG A 56 11.00 -23.22 0.05
C ARG A 56 9.90 -23.49 1.08
N ASP A 57 10.05 -24.52 1.90
CA ASP A 57 9.04 -24.91 2.89
C ASP A 57 8.93 -23.89 4.02
N ASP A 58 10.06 -23.36 4.51
CA ASP A 58 10.11 -22.29 5.52
C ASP A 58 9.39 -21.01 5.03
N ILE A 59 9.62 -20.61 3.77
CA ILE A 59 8.92 -19.47 3.15
C ILE A 59 7.42 -19.76 2.99
N ASN A 60 7.03 -20.94 2.51
CA ASN A 60 5.62 -21.31 2.36
C ASN A 60 4.87 -21.28 3.70
N HIS A 61 5.50 -21.81 4.76
CA HIS A 61 4.95 -21.77 6.10
C HIS A 61 4.83 -20.34 6.64
N LEU A 62 5.84 -19.50 6.41
CA LEU A 62 5.79 -18.09 6.76
C LEU A 62 4.62 -17.39 6.05
N ILE A 63 4.54 -17.46 4.73
CA ILE A 63 3.48 -16.78 3.96
C ILE A 63 2.09 -17.25 4.39
N THR A 64 1.90 -18.55 4.62
CA THR A 64 0.63 -19.11 5.12
C THR A 64 0.26 -18.51 6.48
N ARG A 65 1.23 -18.38 7.39
CA ARG A 65 1.03 -17.73 8.68
C ARG A 65 0.67 -16.26 8.52
N LEU A 66 1.41 -15.51 7.71
CA LEU A 66 1.22 -14.08 7.50
C LEU A 66 -0.16 -13.76 6.91
N LYS A 67 -0.66 -14.57 5.96
CA LYS A 67 -2.02 -14.48 5.41
C LYS A 67 -3.11 -14.56 6.49
N ARG A 68 -2.86 -15.28 7.58
CA ARG A 68 -3.80 -15.41 8.71
C ARG A 68 -3.61 -14.33 9.77
N ASP A 69 -2.36 -13.98 10.07
CA ASP A 69 -2.04 -13.16 11.24
C ASP A 69 -2.04 -11.65 10.94
N ILE A 70 -1.72 -11.23 9.71
CA ILE A 70 -1.79 -9.81 9.30
C ILE A 70 -3.21 -9.24 9.44
N PRO A 71 -4.28 -9.89 8.90
CA PRO A 71 -5.64 -9.37 9.08
C PRO A 71 -6.04 -9.21 10.54
N LYS A 72 -5.63 -10.15 11.41
CA LYS A 72 -5.94 -10.09 12.85
C LYS A 72 -5.29 -8.89 13.54
N VAL A 73 -4.04 -8.57 13.20
CA VAL A 73 -3.35 -7.38 13.73
C VAL A 73 -4.09 -6.11 13.29
N LEU A 74 -4.52 -6.04 12.03
CA LEU A 74 -5.25 -4.90 11.49
C LEU A 74 -6.70 -4.82 11.97
N GLU A 75 -7.27 -5.93 12.47
CA GLU A 75 -8.58 -5.97 13.12
C GLU A 75 -8.51 -5.78 14.65
N SER A 76 -7.30 -5.68 15.22
CA SER A 76 -7.12 -5.53 16.67
C SER A 76 -7.71 -4.21 17.20
N ASP A 77 -8.16 -4.25 18.45
CA ASP A 77 -8.74 -3.07 19.11
C ASP A 77 -7.74 -1.92 19.21
N GLU A 78 -6.46 -2.23 19.45
CA GLU A 78 -5.39 -1.24 19.49
C GLU A 78 -5.21 -0.54 18.14
N PHE A 79 -5.14 -1.30 17.05
CA PHE A 79 -5.02 -0.73 15.70
C PHE A 79 -6.24 0.12 15.35
N LYS A 80 -7.44 -0.40 15.60
CA LYS A 80 -8.70 0.32 15.36
C LYS A 80 -8.78 1.61 16.17
N ALA A 81 -8.40 1.59 17.44
CA ALA A 81 -8.41 2.77 18.30
C ALA A 81 -7.44 3.85 17.80
N ARG A 82 -6.20 3.47 17.41
CA ARG A 82 -5.23 4.41 16.85
C ARG A 82 -5.68 4.97 15.49
N SER A 83 -6.19 4.12 14.59
CA SER A 83 -6.74 4.53 13.29
C SER A 83 -7.94 5.47 13.43
N LYS A 84 -8.81 5.21 14.42
CA LYS A 84 -9.94 6.09 14.75
C LYS A 84 -9.46 7.47 15.21
N LYS A 85 -8.47 7.55 16.09
CA LYS A 85 -7.88 8.84 16.52
C LYS A 85 -7.28 9.64 15.37
N ILE A 86 -6.60 8.98 14.44
CA ILE A 86 -6.08 9.63 13.21
C ILE A 86 -7.25 10.19 12.40
N THR A 87 -8.29 9.38 12.19
CA THR A 87 -9.48 9.77 11.43
C THR A 87 -10.20 10.95 12.06
N GLU A 88 -10.38 10.95 13.39
CA GLU A 88 -11.02 12.05 14.13
C GLU A 88 -10.22 13.35 14.01
N ARG A 89 -8.89 13.29 14.16
CA ARG A 89 -8.01 14.47 14.04
C ARG A 89 -8.08 15.10 12.65
N HIS A 90 -8.02 14.29 11.59
CA HIS A 90 -8.12 14.78 10.21
C HIS A 90 -9.54 15.25 9.86
N THR A 91 -10.57 14.60 10.41
CA THR A 91 -11.96 15.06 10.27
C THR A 91 -12.17 16.43 10.91
N ALA A 92 -11.59 16.69 12.09
CA ALA A 92 -11.63 17.99 12.74
C ALA A 92 -10.93 19.08 11.90
N LYS A 93 -9.73 18.80 11.39
CA LYS A 93 -9.00 19.72 10.48
C LYS A 93 -9.83 20.05 9.23
N ARG A 94 -10.48 19.04 8.65
CA ARG A 94 -11.37 19.23 7.50
C ARG A 94 -12.57 20.12 7.84
N SER A 95 -13.20 19.90 8.99
CA SER A 95 -14.32 20.75 9.44
C SER A 95 -13.90 22.21 9.61
N GLU A 96 -12.74 22.46 10.21
CA GLU A 96 -12.19 23.81 10.39
C GLU A 96 -11.92 24.52 9.04
N LEU A 97 -11.37 23.80 8.05
CA LEU A 97 -11.18 24.35 6.69
C LEU A 97 -12.52 24.70 6.04
N PHE A 98 -13.54 23.88 6.24
CA PHE A 98 -14.88 24.16 5.74
C PHE A 98 -15.53 25.37 6.41
N GLU A 99 -15.41 25.51 7.73
CA GLU A 99 -15.90 26.67 8.47
C GLU A 99 -15.21 27.95 7.99
N LYS A 100 -13.89 27.94 7.85
CA LYS A 100 -13.11 29.05 7.28
C LYS A 100 -13.55 29.43 5.87
N MET A 101 -13.80 28.42 5.02
CA MET A 101 -14.30 28.63 3.67
C MET A 101 -15.70 29.27 3.68
N GLU A 102 -16.58 28.85 4.61
CA GLU A 102 -17.92 29.42 4.76
C GLU A 102 -17.86 30.87 5.22
N ASP A 103 -17.09 31.17 6.26
CA ASP A 103 -16.92 32.52 6.80
C ASP A 103 -16.34 33.47 5.76
N SER A 104 -15.27 33.06 5.07
CA SER A 104 -14.68 33.87 4.00
C SER A 104 -15.67 34.10 2.85
N SER A 105 -16.43 33.08 2.44
CA SER A 105 -17.45 33.26 1.39
C SER A 105 -18.54 34.25 1.82
N ARG A 106 -18.94 34.23 3.10
CA ARG A 106 -19.92 35.16 3.65
C ARG A 106 -19.41 36.60 3.63
N GLU A 107 -18.13 36.84 3.89
CA GLU A 107 -17.52 38.18 3.78
C GLU A 107 -17.60 38.75 2.36
N PHE A 108 -17.53 37.90 1.33
CA PHE A 108 -17.75 38.29 -0.07
C PHE A 108 -19.24 38.40 -0.45
N GLY A 109 -20.15 38.09 0.47
CA GLY A 109 -21.59 38.11 0.25
C GLY A 109 -22.12 36.86 -0.44
N PHE A 110 -21.55 35.69 -0.15
CA PHE A 110 -21.99 34.40 -0.67
C PHE A 110 -22.18 33.38 0.45
N SER A 111 -23.18 32.51 0.31
CA SER A 111 -23.27 31.27 1.09
C SER A 111 -22.78 30.10 0.27
N ILE A 112 -22.22 29.09 0.95
CA ILE A 112 -21.82 27.84 0.34
C ILE A 112 -22.69 26.69 0.83
N GLN A 113 -23.03 25.78 -0.07
CA GLN A 113 -23.72 24.54 0.26
C GLN A 113 -22.99 23.34 -0.32
N ARG A 114 -22.86 22.30 0.50
CA ARG A 114 -22.39 20.99 0.04
C ARG A 114 -23.49 20.30 -0.75
N THR A 115 -23.11 19.74 -1.89
CA THR A 115 -23.96 18.89 -2.72
C THR A 115 -23.24 17.57 -2.98
N PRO A 116 -23.96 16.52 -3.43
CA PRO A 116 -23.32 15.26 -3.81
C PRO A 116 -22.27 15.39 -4.92
N ILE A 117 -22.31 16.45 -5.73
CA ILE A 117 -21.43 16.69 -6.88
C ILE A 117 -20.51 17.91 -6.62
N GLY A 118 -20.25 18.26 -5.37
CA GLY A 118 -19.31 19.33 -4.99
C GLY A 118 -19.96 20.47 -4.22
N ILE A 119 -19.43 21.68 -4.36
CA ILE A 119 -19.88 22.86 -3.60
C ILE A 119 -20.62 23.82 -4.54
N LYS A 120 -21.80 24.29 -4.11
CA LYS A 120 -22.52 25.39 -4.76
C LYS A 120 -22.40 26.66 -3.94
N THR A 121 -22.23 27.79 -4.63
CA THR A 121 -22.17 29.14 -4.05
C THR A 121 -23.45 29.91 -4.43
N PHE A 122 -24.10 30.55 -3.47
CA PHE A 122 -25.28 31.39 -3.70
C PHE A 122 -25.01 32.82 -3.22
N PRO A 123 -25.26 33.85 -4.05
CA PRO A 123 -25.12 35.24 -3.59
C PRO A 123 -26.13 35.54 -2.47
N LEU A 124 -25.75 36.42 -1.55
CA LEU A 124 -26.55 36.82 -0.39
C LEU A 124 -27.04 38.26 -0.51
N HIS A 125 -28.26 38.51 -0.03
CA HIS A 125 -28.78 39.84 0.26
C HIS A 125 -27.98 40.50 1.39
N LYS A 126 -28.10 41.82 1.52
CA LYS A 126 -27.49 42.58 2.64
C LYS A 126 -27.96 42.09 4.03
N GLY A 127 -29.11 41.42 4.11
CA GLY A 127 -29.64 40.79 5.32
C GLY A 127 -29.14 39.36 5.60
N GLY A 128 -28.32 38.78 4.71
CA GLY A 128 -27.73 37.44 4.89
C GLY A 128 -28.55 36.27 4.32
N GLU A 129 -29.70 36.53 3.70
CA GLU A 129 -30.52 35.53 3.01
C GLU A 129 -30.02 35.31 1.57
N ALA A 130 -30.09 34.08 1.06
CA ALA A 130 -29.66 33.78 -0.30
C ALA A 130 -30.63 34.38 -1.33
N LEU A 131 -30.11 35.03 -2.37
CA LEU A 131 -30.92 35.54 -3.47
C LEU A 131 -31.54 34.40 -4.28
N SER A 132 -32.82 34.53 -4.62
CA SER A 132 -33.43 33.69 -5.65
C SER A 132 -32.93 34.07 -7.05
N GLN A 133 -33.15 33.18 -8.02
CA GLN A 133 -32.80 33.47 -9.41
C GLN A 133 -33.58 34.69 -9.96
N GLU A 134 -34.87 34.78 -9.64
CA GLU A 134 -35.75 35.87 -10.05
C GLU A 134 -35.32 37.20 -9.43
N GLU A 135 -34.91 37.19 -8.15
CA GLU A 135 -34.42 38.38 -7.45
C GLU A 135 -33.09 38.87 -8.04
N TYR A 136 -32.18 37.95 -8.37
CA TYR A 136 -30.93 38.27 -9.02
C TYR A 136 -31.14 38.88 -10.42
N GLU A 137 -32.09 38.35 -11.19
CA GLU A 137 -32.42 38.86 -12.53
C GLU A 137 -33.07 40.24 -12.50
N ALA A 138 -33.81 40.56 -11.42
CA ALA A 138 -34.42 41.86 -11.18
C ALA A 138 -33.42 42.96 -10.74
N LEU A 139 -32.17 42.60 -10.41
CA LEU A 139 -31.16 43.58 -10.00
C LEU A 139 -30.68 44.46 -11.18
N PRO A 140 -30.28 45.71 -10.90
CA PRO A 140 -29.62 46.56 -11.88
C PRO A 140 -28.38 45.90 -12.50
N GLU A 141 -28.10 46.17 -13.77
CA GLU A 141 -26.98 45.55 -14.50
C GLU A 141 -25.63 45.74 -13.79
N GLU A 142 -25.40 46.93 -13.21
CA GLU A 142 -24.19 47.25 -12.46
C GLU A 142 -24.05 46.42 -11.17
N GLU A 143 -25.14 46.16 -10.45
CA GLU A 143 -25.12 45.30 -9.26
C GLU A 143 -24.84 43.84 -9.63
N ARG A 144 -25.43 43.36 -10.74
CA ARG A 144 -25.15 42.01 -11.24
C ARG A 144 -23.69 41.86 -11.66
N LYS A 145 -23.08 42.87 -12.31
CA LYS A 145 -21.65 42.86 -12.66
C LYS A 145 -20.75 42.75 -11.42
N GLU A 146 -21.09 43.48 -10.36
CA GLU A 146 -20.33 43.43 -9.11
C GLU A 146 -20.48 42.07 -8.39
N ILE A 147 -21.67 41.47 -8.43
CA ILE A 147 -21.89 40.10 -7.92
C ILE A 147 -21.05 39.10 -8.71
N LEU A 148 -21.04 39.18 -10.05
CA LEU A 148 -20.23 38.29 -10.90
C LEU A 148 -18.74 38.39 -10.60
N LYS A 149 -18.23 39.60 -10.35
CA LYS A 149 -16.82 39.81 -9.98
C LYS A 149 -16.48 39.12 -8.66
N ARG A 150 -17.28 39.35 -7.61
CA ARG A 150 -17.10 38.69 -6.30
C ARG A 150 -17.32 37.18 -6.38
N GLN A 151 -18.21 36.70 -7.26
CA GLN A 151 -18.43 35.28 -7.49
C GLN A 151 -17.15 34.59 -7.98
N SER A 152 -16.40 35.24 -8.87
CA SER A 152 -15.10 34.73 -9.35
C SER A 152 -14.09 34.60 -8.22
N GLU A 153 -14.03 35.57 -7.30
CA GLU A 153 -13.15 35.54 -6.13
C GLU A 153 -13.54 34.41 -5.17
N VAL A 154 -14.84 34.24 -4.89
CA VAL A 154 -15.36 33.14 -4.07
C VAL A 154 -15.09 31.77 -4.70
N GLN A 155 -15.24 31.64 -6.03
CA GLN A 155 -14.94 30.39 -6.72
C GLN A 155 -13.46 30.00 -6.59
N ALA A 156 -12.54 30.97 -6.72
CA ALA A 156 -11.12 30.72 -6.51
C ALA A 156 -10.82 30.28 -5.07
N LEU A 157 -11.42 30.95 -4.08
CA LEU A 157 -11.30 30.59 -2.67
C LEU A 157 -11.83 29.18 -2.38
N VAL A 158 -12.99 28.82 -2.94
CA VAL A 158 -13.58 27.48 -2.80
C VAL A 158 -12.67 26.43 -3.41
N GLN A 159 -12.11 26.70 -4.59
CA GLN A 159 -11.21 25.78 -5.27
C GLN A 159 -9.93 25.52 -4.45
N GLU A 160 -9.32 26.57 -3.90
CA GLU A 160 -8.13 26.45 -3.05
C GLU A 160 -8.41 25.64 -1.78
N ASN A 161 -9.52 25.92 -1.09
CA ASN A 161 -9.90 25.17 0.11
C ASN A 161 -10.21 23.69 -0.20
N LEU A 162 -10.83 23.40 -1.35
CA LEU A 162 -11.07 22.02 -1.78
C LEU A 162 -9.76 21.26 -2.05
N GLN A 163 -8.73 21.92 -2.58
CA GLN A 163 -7.40 21.32 -2.73
C GLN A 163 -6.76 21.00 -1.38
N GLU A 164 -6.85 21.90 -0.41
CA GLU A 164 -6.33 21.65 0.94
C GLU A 164 -7.11 20.54 1.65
N ILE A 165 -8.44 20.47 1.48
CA ILE A 165 -9.26 19.37 1.99
C ILE A 165 -8.83 18.03 1.37
N ALA A 166 -8.59 17.99 0.05
CA ALA A 166 -8.10 16.79 -0.62
C ALA A 166 -6.74 16.35 -0.06
N ARG A 167 -5.83 17.30 0.15
CA ARG A 167 -4.53 17.04 0.78
C ARG A 167 -4.67 16.48 2.20
N VAL A 168 -5.58 17.00 3.01
CA VAL A 168 -5.85 16.46 4.36
C VAL A 168 -6.32 15.01 4.30
N GLU A 169 -7.14 14.66 3.31
CA GLU A 169 -7.55 13.26 3.11
C GLU A 169 -6.41 12.36 2.66
N GLU A 170 -5.55 12.84 1.75
CA GLU A 170 -4.32 12.12 1.36
C GLU A 170 -3.40 11.88 2.57
N GLU A 171 -3.13 12.91 3.37
CA GLU A 171 -2.35 12.83 4.60
C GLU A 171 -2.94 11.81 5.59
N ARG A 172 -4.27 11.79 5.74
CA ARG A 172 -4.98 10.81 6.58
C ARG A 172 -4.75 9.38 6.08
N GLU A 173 -4.89 9.15 4.78
CA GLU A 173 -4.67 7.82 4.20
C GLU A 173 -3.23 7.35 4.35
N GLU A 174 -2.27 8.23 4.10
CA GLU A 174 -0.84 7.93 4.26
C GLU A 174 -0.51 7.57 5.70
N GLU A 175 -1.06 8.30 6.66
CA GLU A 175 -0.82 8.05 8.08
C GLU A 175 -1.43 6.72 8.54
N ILE A 176 -2.64 6.38 8.08
CA ILE A 176 -3.24 5.07 8.34
C ILE A 176 -2.43 3.94 7.68
N LYS A 177 -1.95 4.14 6.44
CA LYS A 177 -1.08 3.18 5.75
C LYS A 177 0.23 2.99 6.52
N LYS A 178 0.82 4.07 7.04
CA LYS A 178 2.04 4.01 7.87
C LYS A 178 1.79 3.26 9.17
N LEU A 179 0.71 3.55 9.88
CA LEU A 179 0.30 2.82 11.09
C LEU A 179 0.15 1.31 10.81
N ALA A 180 -0.46 0.95 9.68
CA ALA A 180 -0.60 -0.45 9.28
C ALA A 180 0.76 -1.12 9.03
N LYS A 181 1.67 -0.42 8.34
CA LYS A 181 3.04 -0.91 8.11
C LYS A 181 3.80 -1.11 9.42
N GLU A 182 3.72 -0.18 10.36
CA GLU A 182 4.38 -0.29 11.67
C GLU A 182 3.86 -1.49 12.47
N ALA A 183 2.53 -1.64 12.54
CA ALA A 183 1.89 -2.75 13.25
C ALA A 183 2.27 -4.11 12.66
N VAL A 184 2.26 -4.23 11.33
CA VAL A 184 2.65 -5.47 10.65
C VAL A 184 4.15 -5.73 10.79
N LEU A 185 5.00 -4.71 10.62
CA LEU A 185 6.44 -4.86 10.76
C LEU A 185 6.81 -5.39 12.15
N PHE A 186 6.21 -4.82 13.19
CA PHE A 186 6.40 -5.28 14.57
C PHE A 186 6.01 -6.76 14.75
N MET A 187 4.92 -7.19 14.13
CA MET A 187 4.47 -8.59 14.20
C MET A 187 5.38 -9.56 13.43
N ILE A 188 5.87 -9.17 12.24
CA ILE A 188 6.64 -10.08 11.38
C ILE A 188 8.13 -10.12 11.73
N GLU A 189 8.69 -9.08 12.36
CA GLU A 189 10.12 -8.98 12.65
C GLU A 189 10.68 -10.22 13.38
N PRO A 190 10.04 -10.77 14.43
CA PRO A 190 10.54 -11.96 15.12
C PRO A 190 10.59 -13.21 14.22
N HIS A 191 9.66 -13.32 13.26
CA HIS A 191 9.64 -14.44 12.31
C HIS A 191 10.79 -14.35 11.32
N PHE A 192 11.04 -13.15 10.78
CA PHE A 192 12.16 -12.92 9.87
C PHE A 192 13.52 -13.02 10.57
N ALA A 193 13.63 -12.53 11.81
CA ALA A 193 14.85 -12.67 12.60
C ALA A 193 15.23 -14.14 12.82
N LYS A 194 14.24 -14.98 13.17
CA LYS A 194 14.45 -16.43 13.33
C LYS A 194 14.89 -17.10 12.02
N LEU A 195 14.26 -16.75 10.89
CA LEU A 195 14.69 -17.29 9.59
C LEU A 195 16.11 -16.85 9.24
N LYS A 196 16.44 -15.57 9.39
CA LYS A 196 17.80 -15.07 9.13
C LYS A 196 18.85 -15.76 9.99
N GLN A 197 18.53 -16.09 11.24
CA GLN A 197 19.43 -16.88 12.10
C GLN A 197 19.67 -18.29 11.55
N HIS A 198 18.68 -18.92 10.92
CA HIS A 198 18.85 -20.24 10.30
C HIS A 198 19.72 -20.22 9.03
N TYR A 199 19.79 -19.07 8.35
CA TYR A 199 20.55 -18.86 7.11
C TYR A 199 21.73 -17.89 7.29
N ASP A 200 22.23 -17.72 8.52
CA ASP A 200 23.21 -16.70 8.92
C ASP A 200 24.55 -16.77 8.17
N LYS A 201 24.93 -17.95 7.69
CA LYS A 201 26.14 -18.19 6.90
C LYS A 201 25.98 -17.93 5.40
N ILE A 202 24.78 -17.57 4.94
CA ILE A 202 24.46 -17.44 3.52
C ILE A 202 23.97 -16.02 3.26
N GLU A 203 24.90 -15.11 2.99
CA GLU A 203 24.62 -13.68 2.80
C GLU A 203 23.49 -13.41 1.81
N LYS A 204 23.54 -14.07 0.63
CA LYS A 204 22.49 -13.92 -0.39
C LYS A 204 21.10 -14.36 0.10
N ALA A 205 21.02 -15.36 0.98
CA ALA A 205 19.75 -15.77 1.57
C ALA A 205 19.25 -14.73 2.59
N ILE A 206 20.14 -14.12 3.38
CA ILE A 206 19.79 -13.02 4.29
C ILE A 206 19.27 -11.81 3.52
N THR A 207 19.91 -11.46 2.39
CA THR A 207 19.46 -10.40 1.49
C THR A 207 18.07 -10.72 0.94
N PHE A 208 17.87 -11.91 0.38
CA PHE A 208 16.56 -12.35 -0.10
C PHE A 208 15.47 -12.27 0.99
N LEU A 209 15.75 -12.72 2.21
CA LEU A 209 14.80 -12.62 3.33
C LEU A 209 14.49 -11.16 3.72
N SER A 210 15.46 -10.26 3.58
CA SER A 210 15.27 -8.83 3.84
C SER A 210 14.41 -8.18 2.75
N ASP A 211 14.64 -8.54 1.50
CA ASP A 211 13.88 -8.06 0.36
C ASP A 211 12.44 -8.57 0.43
N LEU A 212 12.25 -9.85 0.73
CA LEU A 212 10.92 -10.45 0.95
C LEU A 212 10.16 -9.74 2.08
N LYS A 213 10.81 -9.43 3.21
CA LYS A 213 10.18 -8.68 4.31
C LYS A 213 9.71 -7.31 3.83
N THR A 214 10.57 -6.61 3.10
CA THR A 214 10.29 -5.27 2.56
C THR A 214 9.12 -5.32 1.57
N ASP A 215 9.10 -6.32 0.71
CA ASP A 215 8.05 -6.54 -0.28
C ASP A 215 6.69 -6.81 0.37
N ILE A 216 6.64 -7.68 1.39
CA ILE A 216 5.42 -7.95 2.15
C ILE A 216 4.85 -6.67 2.78
N VAL A 217 5.70 -5.82 3.35
CA VAL A 217 5.28 -4.53 3.96
C VAL A 217 4.86 -3.51 2.90
N ARG A 218 5.40 -3.60 1.67
CA ARG A 218 4.98 -2.76 0.55
C ARG A 218 3.59 -3.16 0.04
N HIS A 219 3.31 -4.45 -0.04
CA HIS A 219 2.08 -5.01 -0.63
C HIS A 219 1.06 -5.50 0.41
N LEU A 220 0.96 -4.82 1.56
CA LEU A 220 0.07 -5.22 2.67
C LEU A 220 -1.41 -5.35 2.28
N GLU A 221 -1.87 -4.60 1.27
CA GLU A 221 -3.27 -4.65 0.83
C GLU A 221 -3.68 -6.03 0.29
N GLU A 222 -2.74 -6.79 -0.29
CA GLU A 222 -2.99 -8.15 -0.79
C GLU A 222 -3.31 -9.14 0.35
N PHE A 223 -2.72 -8.90 1.51
CA PHE A 223 -2.97 -9.68 2.72
C PHE A 223 -4.33 -9.37 3.34
N LYS A 224 -4.87 -8.15 3.14
CA LYS A 224 -6.22 -7.78 3.62
C LYS A 224 -7.33 -8.47 2.82
N GLN A 225 -7.18 -8.58 1.50
CA GLN A 225 -8.20 -9.19 0.62
C GLN A 225 -8.33 -10.71 0.81
N SER A 226 -7.22 -11.37 1.17
CA SER A 226 -7.17 -12.82 1.42
C SER A 226 -8.07 -13.27 2.59
N GLY A 227 -8.33 -12.40 3.58
CA GLY A 227 -9.22 -12.70 4.70
C GLY A 227 -10.72 -12.60 4.37
N ASN A 228 -11.09 -11.84 3.32
CA ASN A 228 -12.49 -11.68 2.90
C ASN A 228 -12.99 -12.82 2.01
N GLN A 229 -12.11 -13.46 1.22
CA GLN A 229 -12.51 -14.62 0.41
C GLN A 229 -12.83 -15.86 1.26
N SER A 230 -12.32 -15.94 2.49
CA SER A 230 -12.63 -17.05 3.42
C SER A 230 -13.98 -16.87 4.13
N LYS A 231 -14.53 -15.65 4.21
CA LYS A 231 -15.82 -15.36 4.86
C LYS A 231 -17.03 -15.51 3.92
N GLN A 232 -16.82 -15.68 2.61
CA GLN A 232 -17.89 -15.87 1.62
C GLN A 232 -18.16 -17.35 1.25
N LYS A 233 -17.50 -18.31 1.92
CA LYS A 233 -17.69 -19.76 1.67
C LYS A 233 -18.07 -20.56 2.94
N LEU A 234 -18.87 -19.97 3.81
CA LEU A 234 -19.54 -20.68 4.91
C LEU A 234 -21.03 -20.35 4.90
#